data_AF-S8DLC0-F1
#
_entry.id   AF-S8DLC0-F1
#
_cell.length_a   1.000
_cell.length_b   1.000
_cell.length_c   1.000
_cell.angle_alpha   90.00
_cell.angle_beta   90.00
_cell.angle_gamma   90.00
#
_symmetry.space_group_name_H-M   'P 1'
#
loop_
_entity.id
_entity.type
_entity.pdbx_description
1 polymer ?
#
loop_
_entity_poly.entity_id
_entity_poly.type
_entity_poly.pdbx_seq_one_letter_code
_entity_poly.pdbx_strand_id
1 'polypeptide(L)'
;DIVSKVGDLSRRGSVCVLSATGAVANASLSLDVTRSCTETLARDGCSEILSLSGLFVAASKGDGGCRSGGLAVLLMSSGGKLFGGCVGERMEAASPVQVTCHLLIP
;
A
#
# COMPACT_ATOMS: atom_id res chain seq x y z
N ASP A 1 3.86 4.34 8.83
CA ASP A 1 3.58 4.11 7.40
C ASP A 1 3.54 2.61 7.12
N ILE A 2 2.49 2.14 6.45
CA ILE A 2 2.27 0.72 6.12
C ILE A 2 3.15 0.29 4.95
N VAL A 3 3.29 1.12 3.92
CA VAL A 3 4.09 0.85 2.71
C VAL A 3 5.56 0.64 3.08
N SER A 4 6.11 1.52 3.92
CA SER A 4 7.50 1.43 4.39
C SER A 4 7.74 0.15 5.19
N LYS A 5 6.83 -0.22 6.10
CA LYS A 5 6.97 -1.44 6.91
C LYS A 5 6.89 -2.72 6.10
N VAL A 6 5.95 -2.82 5.15
CA VAL A 6 5.90 -3.95 4.21
C VAL A 6 7.15 -3.93 3.32
N GLY A 7 7.61 -2.74 2.95
CA GLY A 7 8.80 -2.57 2.15
C GLY A 7 10.07 -3.12 2.81
N ASP A 8 10.24 -2.93 4.11
CA ASP A 8 11.38 -3.48 4.85
C ASP A 8 11.41 -5.01 4.83
N LEU A 9 10.25 -5.69 4.78
CA LEU A 9 10.21 -7.15 4.63
C LEU A 9 10.83 -7.61 3.32
N SER A 10 10.76 -6.78 2.28
CA SER A 10 11.31 -7.12 0.97
C SER A 10 12.84 -7.06 0.90
N ARG A 11 13.52 -6.68 1.98
CA ARG A 11 14.98 -6.80 2.09
C ARG A 11 15.45 -8.26 2.02
N ARG A 12 14.56 -9.22 2.32
CA ARG A 12 14.87 -10.66 2.35
C ARG A 12 14.45 -11.42 1.08
N GLY A 13 13.64 -10.80 0.21
CA GLY A 13 12.98 -11.44 -0.92
C GLY A 13 11.79 -10.61 -1.40
N SER A 14 11.08 -11.06 -2.43
CA SER A 14 9.88 -10.34 -2.88
C SER A 14 8.72 -10.59 -1.90
N VAL A 15 7.83 -9.63 -1.68
CA VAL A 15 6.73 -9.73 -0.72
C VAL A 15 5.40 -9.59 -1.44
N CYS A 16 4.56 -10.61 -1.34
CA CYS A 16 3.20 -10.59 -1.85
C CYS A 16 2.24 -10.27 -0.69
N VAL A 17 1.56 -9.12 -0.74
CA VAL A 17 0.52 -8.74 0.22
C VAL A 17 -0.81 -9.28 -0.27
N LEU A 18 -1.45 -10.10 0.56
CA LEU A 18 -2.71 -10.77 0.25
C LEU A 18 -3.92 -9.99 0.76
N SER A 19 -3.81 -9.46 1.98
CA SER A 19 -4.87 -8.69 2.64
C SER A 19 -4.30 -7.82 3.76
N ALA A 20 -5.07 -6.84 4.20
CA ALA A 20 -4.86 -6.16 5.48
C ALA A 20 -6.19 -5.75 6.12
N THR A 21 -6.16 -5.59 7.44
CA THR A 21 -7.30 -5.18 8.25
C THR A 21 -6.86 -4.13 9.26
N GLY A 22 -7.65 -3.07 9.38
CA GLY A 22 -7.40 -1.95 10.29
C GLY A 22 -7.86 -0.63 9.67
N ALA A 23 -7.47 0.49 10.27
CA ALA A 23 -7.84 1.81 9.80
C ALA A 23 -6.61 2.65 9.43
N VAL A 24 -6.77 3.52 8.43
CA VAL A 24 -5.78 4.49 7.99
C VAL A 24 -6.24 5.92 8.25
N ALA A 25 -5.33 6.77 8.70
CA ALA A 25 -5.59 8.19 8.94
C ALA A 25 -5.41 9.00 7.64
N ASN A 26 -4.45 8.60 6.80
CA ASN A 26 -4.16 9.27 5.55
C ASN A 26 -3.54 8.29 4.55
N ALA A 27 -3.88 8.42 3.26
CA ALA A 27 -3.31 7.61 2.20
C ALA A 27 -3.23 8.43 0.90
N SER A 28 -2.08 8.40 0.24
CA SER A 28 -1.95 8.90 -1.13
C SER A 28 -2.40 7.82 -2.09
N LEU A 29 -3.43 8.08 -2.90
CA LEU A 29 -3.93 7.13 -3.90
C LEU A 29 -3.73 7.70 -5.30
N SER A 30 -3.35 6.86 -6.26
CA SER A 30 -3.40 7.19 -7.69
C SER A 30 -4.56 6.43 -8.34
N LEU A 31 -5.43 7.17 -9.03
CA LEU A 31 -6.55 6.63 -9.80
C LEU A 31 -6.16 6.29 -11.25
N ASP A 32 -5.02 6.80 -11.72
CA ASP A 32 -4.51 6.58 -13.07
C ASP A 32 -3.15 5.88 -13.04
N VAL A 33 -3.07 4.73 -13.70
CA VAL A 33 -1.80 3.99 -13.93
C VAL A 33 -1.03 4.59 -15.14
N THR A 34 -1.70 5.38 -15.98
CA THR A 34 -1.20 5.82 -17.30
C THR A 34 -0.88 7.31 -17.39
N ARG A 35 -1.36 8.14 -16.46
CA ARG A 35 -1.05 9.57 -16.41
C ARG A 35 -0.44 9.88 -15.06
N SER A 36 0.62 10.69 -15.06
CA SER A 36 1.24 11.30 -13.89
C SER A 36 0.28 12.31 -13.22
N CYS A 37 -0.92 11.85 -12.88
CA CYS A 37 -1.91 12.57 -12.09
C CYS A 37 -1.92 11.92 -10.72
N THR A 38 -0.96 12.31 -9.89
CA THR A 38 -0.99 12.08 -8.44
C THR A 38 -2.10 12.94 -7.85
N GLU A 39 -3.34 12.48 -7.94
CA GLU A 39 -4.41 13.01 -7.10
C GLU A 39 -4.17 12.52 -5.67
N THR A 40 -3.38 13.26 -4.90
CA THR A 40 -3.22 12.99 -3.48
C THR A 40 -4.55 13.24 -2.79
N LEU A 41 -5.37 12.20 -2.68
CA LEU A 41 -6.64 12.23 -1.98
C LEU A 41 -6.37 12.19 -0.46
N ALA A 42 -5.77 13.26 0.06
CA ALA A 42 -5.73 13.51 1.49
C ALA A 42 -7.16 13.82 1.93
N ARG A 43 -7.91 12.79 2.34
CA ARG A 43 -9.28 12.94 2.79
C ARG A 43 -9.33 13.06 4.30
N ASP A 44 -10.14 14.02 4.75
CA ASP A 44 -10.37 14.31 6.16
C ASP A 44 -10.89 13.06 6.90
N GLY A 45 -10.06 12.53 7.80
CA GLY A 45 -10.46 11.55 8.80
C GLY A 45 -9.99 10.10 8.56
N CYS A 46 -10.23 9.28 9.57
CA CYS A 46 -9.85 7.87 9.54
C CYS A 46 -10.77 7.07 8.61
N SER A 47 -10.19 6.14 7.87
CA SER A 47 -10.86 5.28 6.89
C SER A 47 -10.53 3.82 7.16
N GLU A 48 -11.49 2.91 7.02
CA GLU A 48 -11.31 1.48 7.23
C GLU A 48 -10.75 0.81 5.97
N ILE A 49 -9.80 -0.11 6.15
CA ILE A 49 -9.27 -0.95 5.09
C ILE A 49 -10.26 -2.09 4.82
N LEU A 50 -10.88 -2.07 3.64
CA LEU A 50 -11.73 -3.18 3.18
C LEU A 50 -10.92 -4.24 2.45
N SER A 51 -9.93 -3.80 1.67
CA SER A 51 -9.02 -4.68 0.94
C SER A 51 -7.70 -3.95 0.70
N LEU A 52 -6.60 -4.68 0.86
CA LEU A 52 -5.26 -4.22 0.53
C LEU A 52 -4.49 -5.41 -0.06
N SER A 53 -3.98 -5.26 -1.27
CA SER A 53 -3.18 -6.31 -1.91
C SER A 53 -2.10 -5.70 -2.80
N GLY A 54 -1.09 -6.51 -3.14
CA GLY A 54 -0.06 -6.08 -4.08
C GLY A 54 1.24 -6.83 -3.92
N LEU A 55 2.28 -6.34 -4.58
CA LEU A 55 3.57 -7.00 -4.68
C LEU A 55 4.69 -5.97 -4.49
N PHE A 56 5.66 -6.30 -3.64
CA PHE A 56 6.96 -5.64 -3.59
C PHE A 56 8.01 -6.60 -4.13
N VAL A 57 8.60 -6.28 -5.26
CA VAL A 57 9.68 -7.05 -5.86
C VAL A 57 11.00 -6.64 -5.22
N ALA A 58 11.75 -7.60 -4.70
CA ALA A 58 13.10 -7.32 -4.21
C ALA A 58 13.99 -6.86 -5.36
N ALA A 59 14.83 -5.86 -5.10
CA ALA A 59 15.80 -5.39 -6.07
C ALA A 59 16.73 -6.55 -6.45
N SER A 60 16.86 -6.84 -7.75
CA SER A 60 17.86 -7.79 -8.22
C SER A 60 19.25 -7.16 -8.07
N LYS A 61 20.28 -8.01 -7.87
CA LYS A 61 21.68 -7.59 -7.77
C LYS A 61 22.17 -7.10 -9.14
N GLY A 62 21.81 -5.86 -9.48
CA GLY A 62 22.06 -5.25 -10.79
C GLY A 62 21.16 -4.03 -11.07
N ASP A 63 20.00 -3.93 -10.43
CA ASP A 63 19.00 -2.88 -10.67
C ASP A 63 19.25 -1.58 -9.87
N GLY A 64 20.49 -1.30 -9.48
CA GLY A 64 20.82 -0.10 -8.69
C GLY A 64 20.11 -0.01 -7.32
N GLY A 65 19.50 -1.10 -6.84
CA GLY A 65 18.70 -1.12 -5.61
C GLY A 65 17.24 -0.65 -5.80
N CYS A 66 16.79 -0.47 -7.04
CA CYS A 66 15.41 -0.09 -7.31
C CYS A 66 14.46 -1.23 -6.93
N ARG A 67 13.48 -0.93 -6.07
CA ARG A 67 12.47 -1.89 -5.62
C ARG A 67 11.21 -1.61 -6.43
N SER A 68 10.83 -2.55 -7.31
CA SER A 68 9.64 -2.42 -8.14
C SER A 68 8.41 -2.99 -7.44
N GLY A 69 7.21 -2.50 -7.77
CA GLY A 69 5.95 -2.99 -7.22
C GLY A 69 5.05 -1.89 -6.67
N GLY A 70 3.96 -2.30 -6.04
CA GLY A 70 2.95 -1.39 -5.50
C GLY A 70 1.85 -2.13 -4.76
N LEU A 71 1.09 -1.37 -3.99
CA LEU A 71 -0.11 -1.82 -3.31
C LEU A 71 -1.33 -1.17 -3.95
N ALA A 72 -2.45 -1.86 -3.95
CA ALA A 72 -3.76 -1.31 -4.26
C ALA A 72 -4.66 -1.48 -3.04
N VAL A 73 -5.51 -0.49 -2.77
CA VAL A 73 -6.36 -0.45 -1.58
C VAL A 73 -7.78 -0.05 -1.91
N LEU A 74 -8.73 -0.61 -1.17
CA LEU A 74 -10.11 -0.14 -1.06
C LEU A 74 -10.36 0.28 0.38
N LEU A 75 -10.86 1.49 0.54
CA LEU A 75 -11.12 2.15 1.81
C LEU A 75 -12.59 2.56 1.92
N MET A 76 -13.10 2.53 3.16
CA MET A 76 -14.40 3.09 3.52
C MET A 76 -14.20 4.22 4.53
N SER A 77 -14.69 5.42 4.21
CA SER A 77 -14.76 6.51 5.20
C SER A 77 -15.88 6.23 6.21
N SER A 78 -15.78 6.79 7.41
CA SER A 78 -16.85 6.77 8.41
C SER A 78 -18.21 7.29 7.89
N GLY A 79 -18.22 8.11 6.84
CA GLY A 79 -19.42 8.56 6.15
C GLY A 79 -20.02 7.55 5.15
N GLY A 80 -19.53 6.31 5.08
CA GLY A 80 -20.02 5.25 4.19
C GLY A 80 -19.57 5.38 2.72
N LYS A 81 -18.66 6.32 2.41
CA LYS A 81 -18.14 6.50 1.06
C LYS A 81 -16.97 5.55 0.79
N LEU A 82 -17.03 4.83 -0.32
CA LEU A 82 -15.95 3.97 -0.83
C LEU A 82 -14.98 4.75 -1.71
N PHE A 83 -13.70 4.41 -1.62
CA PHE A 83 -12.64 4.93 -2.49
C PHE A 83 -11.47 3.94 -2.54
N GLY A 84 -10.73 3.96 -3.64
CA GLY A 84 -9.58 3.08 -3.81
C GLY A 84 -8.67 3.52 -4.94
N GLY A 85 -7.60 2.77 -5.13
CA GLY A 85 -6.57 3.05 -6.13
C GLY A 85 -5.23 2.44 -5.75
N CYS A 86 -4.21 2.74 -6.54
CA CYS A 86 -2.84 2.38 -6.23
C CYS A 86 -2.32 3.27 -5.09
N VAL A 87 -1.71 2.67 -4.09
CA VAL A 87 -1.06 3.41 -3.00
C VAL A 87 0.20 4.06 -3.54
N GLY A 88 0.30 5.37 -3.37
CA GLY A 88 1.48 6.18 -3.70
C GLY A 88 2.53 6.15 -2.58
N GLU A 89 3.09 7.31 -2.25
CA GLU A 89 4.22 7.43 -1.33
C GLU A 89 3.88 7.12 0.13
N ARG A 90 2.64 7.38 0.59
CA ARG A 90 2.29 7.31 2.01
C ARG A 90 0.97 6.59 2.27
N MET A 91 0.97 5.75 3.31
CA MET A 91 -0.22 5.13 3.90
C MET A 91 -0.04 5.06 5.42
N GLU A 92 -0.67 6.00 6.12
CA GLU A 92 -0.56 6.17 7.56
C GLU A 92 -1.66 5.41 8.31
N ALA A 93 -1.25 4.52 9.21
CA ALA A 93 -2.15 3.76 10.06
C ALA A 93 -2.77 4.66 11.15
N ALA A 94 -4.10 4.65 11.26
CA ALA A 94 -4.82 5.28 12.38
C ALA A 94 -4.90 4.38 13.62
N SER A 95 -4.81 3.07 13.40
CA SER A 95 -4.85 2.02 14.43
C SER A 95 -3.86 0.90 14.06
N PRO A 96 -3.58 -0.06 14.95
CA PRO A 96 -2.81 -1.24 14.57
C PRO A 96 -3.40 -1.93 13.33
N VAL A 97 -2.63 -2.02 12.26
CA VAL A 97 -3.02 -2.70 11.01
C VAL A 97 -2.37 -4.07 10.96
N GLN A 98 -3.19 -5.10 10.80
CA GLN A 98 -2.74 -6.47 10.54
C GLN A 98 -2.60 -6.66 9.04
N VAL A 99 -1.46 -7.20 8.60
CA VAL A 99 -1.17 -7.44 7.18
C VAL A 99 -0.85 -8.91 7.00
N THR A 100 -1.54 -9.55 6.06
CA THR A 100 -1.23 -10.92 5.63
C THR A 100 -0.38 -10.84 4.37
N CYS A 101 0.85 -11.37 4.44
CA CYS A 101 1.76 -11.36 3.31
C CYS A 101 2.62 -12.63 3.25
N HIS A 102 3.08 -12.98 2.06
CA HIS A 102 4.03 -14.06 1.81
C HIS A 102 5.38 -13.49 1.37
N LEU A 103 6.46 -14.09 1.88
CA LEU A 103 7.82 -13.83 1.41
C LEU A 103 8.16 -14.85 0.31
N LEU A 104 8.41 -14.34 -0.89
CA LEU A 104 8.86 -15.07 -2.06
C LEU A 104 10.39 -15.03 -2.06
N ILE A 105 10.98 -16.15 -1.68
CA ILE A 105 12.43 -16.35 -1.71
C ILE A 105 12.74 -17.04 -3.05
N PRO A 106 13.70 -16.52 -3.85
CA PRO A 106 14.11 -17.14 -5.11
C PRO A 106 14.77 -18.51 -4.92
#